data_AF-A0A7Y4JR20-F1
#
_entry.id   AF-A0A7Y4JR20-F1
#
_cell.length_a   1.000
_cell.length_b   1.000
_cell.length_c   1.000
_cell.angle_alpha   90.00
_cell.angle_beta   90.00
_cell.angle_gamma   90.00
#
_symmetry.space_group_name_H-M   'P 1'
#
loop_
_entity.id
_entity.type
_entity.pdbx_description
1 polymer ?
#
loop_
_entity_poly.entity_id
_entity_poly.type
_entity_poly.pdbx_seq_one_letter_code
_entity_poly.pdbx_strand_id
1 'polypeptide(L)'
;MSHEPVWIHPVVNDAQGRPLDVMELRGLTVDVIVGVYNRERVTPQPLRLDVALFLDARQAAVGGRLANTVHYGRLAGELRFLLDACRFELLESAAEAVCRYLLAPPTDAAPHAHLHAATVRVTKPEALTGWAIPSLQVHRTSEEMVYRTEAKAFGHVDVIHEGATYGVYRLRVAPGRGIPPRADGHTEGMELVLGAGMLLQGQPVG
;
A
#
# COMPACT_ATOMS: atom_id res chain seq x y z
N MET A 1 31.35 -2.23 -10.02
CA MET A 1 30.38 -2.09 -8.91
C MET A 1 29.41 -1.00 -9.32
N SER A 2 28.17 -1.35 -9.70
CA SER A 2 27.16 -0.33 -10.00
C SER A 2 26.81 0.38 -8.70
N HIS A 3 27.14 1.67 -8.59
CA HIS A 3 26.61 2.48 -7.51
C HIS A 3 25.10 2.63 -7.75
N GLU A 4 24.30 1.95 -6.92
CA GLU A 4 22.87 2.25 -6.87
C GLU A 4 22.75 3.72 -6.46
N PRO A 5 22.09 4.58 -7.28
CA PRO A 5 22.01 5.99 -6.97
C PRO A 5 21.34 6.18 -5.61
N VAL A 6 21.92 7.06 -4.79
CA VAL A 6 21.39 7.39 -3.47
C VAL A 6 19.93 7.80 -3.63
N TRP A 7 19.04 7.07 -2.98
CA TRP A 7 17.64 7.42 -2.94
C TRP A 7 17.43 8.52 -1.91
N ILE A 8 17.01 9.69 -2.38
CA ILE A 8 16.84 10.88 -1.54
C ILE A 8 15.36 11.04 -1.25
N HIS A 9 15.01 11.01 0.02
CA HIS A 9 13.70 11.40 0.55
C HIS A 9 13.88 12.61 1.48
N PRO A 10 12.83 13.41 1.74
CA PRO A 10 12.95 14.56 2.65
C PRO A 10 13.30 14.09 4.07
N VAL A 11 13.81 15.04 4.88
CA VAL A 11 13.87 14.88 6.33
C VAL A 11 12.48 15.24 6.87
N VAL A 12 11.89 14.33 7.61
CA VAL A 12 10.60 14.54 8.29
C VAL A 12 10.86 14.61 9.78
N ASN A 13 10.28 15.61 10.44
CA ASN A 13 10.39 15.79 11.88
C ASN A 13 9.07 15.46 12.56
N ASP A 14 9.12 15.00 13.80
CA ASP A 14 7.96 14.87 14.66
C ASP A 14 7.43 16.23 15.13
N ALA A 15 6.31 16.22 15.87
CA ALA A 15 5.69 17.43 16.41
C ALA A 15 6.59 18.21 17.40
N GLN A 16 7.67 17.62 17.89
CA GLN A 16 8.67 18.26 18.75
C GLN A 16 9.91 18.73 17.96
N GLY A 17 9.91 18.62 16.63
CA GLY A 17 11.02 19.02 15.76
C GLY A 17 12.18 18.04 15.73
N ARG A 18 12.02 16.83 16.28
CA ARG A 18 13.06 15.78 16.22
C ARG A 18 12.92 15.02 14.90
N PRO A 19 14.02 14.66 14.22
CA PRO A 19 13.94 13.86 13.01
C PRO A 19 13.32 12.49 13.31
N LEU A 20 12.43 12.05 12.43
CA LEU A 20 11.88 10.70 12.45
C LEU A 20 12.88 9.69 11.88
N ASP A 21 12.73 8.43 12.31
CA ASP A 21 13.45 7.30 11.74
C ASP A 21 12.81 6.89 10.41
N VAL A 22 13.61 6.26 9.54
CA VAL A 22 13.16 5.81 8.22
C VAL A 22 13.39 4.31 8.08
N MET A 23 12.31 3.59 7.78
CA MET A 23 12.40 2.20 7.35
C MET A 23 12.14 2.12 5.85
N GLU A 24 13.01 1.44 5.12
CA GLU A 24 12.92 1.32 3.67
C GLU A 24 12.66 -0.12 3.22
N LEU A 25 11.82 -0.26 2.19
CA LEU A 25 11.66 -1.47 1.41
C LEU A 25 11.95 -1.10 -0.06
N ARG A 26 13.04 -1.64 -0.61
CA ARG A 26 13.54 -1.30 -1.95
C ARG A 26 13.46 -2.50 -2.88
N GLY A 27 13.25 -2.24 -4.17
CA GLY A 27 13.34 -3.24 -5.23
C GLY A 27 12.17 -4.21 -5.33
N LEU A 28 11.03 -3.92 -4.71
CA LEU A 28 9.84 -4.78 -4.84
C LEU A 28 9.34 -4.72 -6.28
N THR A 29 9.42 -5.84 -7.00
CA THR A 29 8.99 -5.93 -8.40
C THR A 29 7.69 -6.70 -8.51
N VAL A 30 6.72 -6.15 -9.23
CA VAL A 30 5.37 -6.72 -9.41
C VAL A 30 4.97 -6.54 -10.87
N ASP A 31 4.39 -7.56 -11.48
CA ASP A 31 3.78 -7.43 -12.80
C ASP A 31 2.41 -6.77 -12.67
N VAL A 32 2.22 -5.65 -13.37
CA VAL A 32 1.05 -4.78 -13.20
C VAL A 32 0.50 -4.38 -14.56
N ILE A 33 -0.83 -4.31 -14.67
CA ILE A 33 -1.51 -3.65 -15.80
C ILE A 33 -1.44 -2.14 -15.57
N VAL A 34 -0.54 -1.45 -16.29
CA VAL A 34 -0.29 -0.01 -16.09
C VAL A 34 -0.01 0.72 -17.41
N GLY A 35 -0.79 1.74 -17.73
CA GLY A 35 -0.55 2.58 -18.89
C GLY A 35 -1.82 2.99 -19.61
N VAL A 36 -1.66 3.88 -20.58
CA VAL A 36 -2.77 4.48 -21.34
C VAL A 36 -2.92 3.87 -22.74
N TYR A 37 -1.90 3.20 -23.26
CA TYR A 37 -1.97 2.58 -24.58
C TYR A 37 -2.70 1.24 -24.50
N ASN A 38 -3.52 0.92 -25.51
CA ASN A 38 -4.33 -0.30 -25.55
C ASN A 38 -3.55 -1.59 -25.22
N ARG A 39 -2.31 -1.72 -25.71
CA ARG A 39 -1.43 -2.87 -25.42
C ARG A 39 -1.11 -3.02 -23.92
N GLU A 40 -0.94 -1.90 -23.22
CA GLU A 40 -0.60 -1.86 -21.79
C GLU A 40 -1.80 -2.19 -20.90
N ARG A 41 -3.02 -2.11 -21.47
CA ARG A 41 -4.27 -2.42 -20.76
C ARG A 41 -4.55 -3.93 -20.67
N VAL A 42 -3.83 -4.75 -21.42
CA VAL A 42 -4.05 -6.21 -21.50
C VAL A 42 -2.81 -7.05 -21.17
N THR A 43 -1.61 -6.47 -21.25
CA THR A 43 -0.35 -7.17 -20.96
C THR A 43 0.26 -6.64 -19.67
N PRO A 44 0.41 -7.47 -18.62
CA PRO A 44 1.15 -7.09 -17.42
C PRO A 44 2.60 -6.79 -17.74
N GLN A 45 3.17 -5.82 -17.04
CA GLN A 45 4.58 -5.47 -17.15
C GLN A 45 5.16 -5.14 -15.79
N PRO A 46 6.47 -5.31 -15.58
CA PRO A 46 7.07 -5.09 -14.29
C PRO A 46 7.03 -3.61 -13.90
N LEU A 47 6.52 -3.34 -12.70
CA LEU A 47 6.77 -2.13 -11.93
C LEU A 47 7.70 -2.46 -10.77
N ARG A 48 8.71 -1.61 -10.57
CA ARG A 48 9.57 -1.65 -9.39
C ARG A 48 9.17 -0.56 -8.40
N LEU A 49 8.93 -0.95 -7.16
CA LEU A 49 8.51 -0.10 -6.06
C LEU A 49 9.62 0.01 -5.02
N ASP A 50 9.92 1.24 -4.63
CA ASP A 50 10.71 1.55 -3.44
C ASP A 50 9.84 2.41 -2.49
N VAL A 51 9.78 2.06 -1.20
CA VAL A 51 9.03 2.79 -0.19
C VAL A 51 9.90 3.10 1.03
N ALA A 52 9.76 4.32 1.56
CA ALA A 52 10.43 4.80 2.76
C ALA A 52 9.34 5.29 3.72
N LEU A 53 9.29 4.70 4.91
CA LEU A 53 8.25 4.92 5.91
C LEU A 53 8.85 5.69 7.08
N PHE A 54 8.22 6.80 7.46
CA PHE A 54 8.71 7.68 8.51
C PHE A 54 7.95 7.43 9.80
N LEU A 55 8.67 6.97 10.82
CA LEU A 55 8.11 6.54 12.10
C LEU A 55 9.08 6.82 13.26
N ASP A 56 8.60 6.68 14.49
CA ASP A 56 9.46 6.65 15.67
C ASP A 56 9.81 5.19 16.03
N ALA A 57 11.04 4.77 15.75
CA ALA A 57 11.49 3.40 15.98
C ALA A 57 11.94 3.16 17.43
N ARG A 58 12.05 4.21 18.26
CA ARG A 58 12.56 4.08 19.64
C ARG A 58 11.66 3.20 20.50
N GLN A 59 10.33 3.26 20.29
CA GLN A 59 9.39 2.40 21.02
C GLN A 59 9.55 0.92 20.67
N ALA A 60 9.82 0.59 19.40
CA ALA A 60 10.10 -0.77 18.98
C ALA A 60 11.44 -1.28 19.54
N ALA A 61 12.47 -0.41 19.56
CA ALA A 61 13.80 -0.75 20.05
C ALA A 61 13.81 -1.16 21.53
N VAL A 62 12.95 -0.57 22.37
CA VAL A 62 12.83 -0.93 23.79
C VAL A 62 11.88 -2.10 24.00
N GLY A 63 10.73 -2.12 23.31
CA GLY A 63 9.64 -3.03 23.60
C GLY A 63 9.63 -4.35 22.82
N GLY A 64 10.33 -4.44 21.69
CA GLY A 64 10.40 -5.64 20.85
C GLY A 64 9.08 -6.13 20.25
N ARG A 65 7.97 -5.36 20.39
CA ARG A 65 6.65 -5.76 19.90
C ARG A 65 6.47 -5.32 18.45
N LEU A 66 6.03 -6.25 17.60
CA LEU A 66 5.73 -5.97 16.18
C LEU A 66 4.68 -4.86 15.99
N ALA A 67 3.76 -4.70 16.94
CA ALA A 67 2.77 -3.62 16.94
C ALA A 67 3.40 -2.21 17.03
N ASN A 68 4.64 -2.10 17.54
CA ASN A 68 5.36 -0.83 17.68
C ASN A 68 6.27 -0.55 16.48
N THR A 69 6.24 -1.40 15.44
CA THR A 69 7.02 -1.23 14.20
C THR A 69 6.15 -1.60 13.00
N VAL A 70 6.75 -1.69 11.82
CA VAL A 70 6.10 -2.17 10.61
C VAL A 70 6.72 -3.51 10.21
N HIS A 71 5.89 -4.53 10.04
CA HIS A 71 6.36 -5.84 9.58
C HIS A 71 6.60 -5.82 8.06
N TYR A 72 7.83 -5.55 7.63
CA TYR A 72 8.19 -5.41 6.21
C TYR A 72 7.85 -6.63 5.35
N GLY A 73 7.94 -7.87 5.87
CA GLY A 73 7.55 -9.08 5.13
C GLY A 73 6.07 -9.14 4.76
N ARG A 74 5.19 -8.83 5.73
CA ARG A 74 3.74 -8.70 5.53
C ARG A 74 3.44 -7.52 4.60
N LEU A 75 4.07 -6.37 4.85
CA LEU A 75 3.90 -5.17 4.03
C LEU A 75 4.28 -5.42 2.55
N ALA A 76 5.37 -6.13 2.29
CA ALA A 76 5.76 -6.47 0.91
C ALA A 76 4.68 -7.30 0.19
N GLY A 77 4.06 -8.25 0.90
CA GLY A 77 2.93 -9.04 0.38
C GLY A 77 1.69 -8.19 0.11
N GLU A 78 1.35 -7.29 1.05
CA GLU A 78 0.24 -6.34 0.93
C GLU A 78 0.42 -5.39 -0.26
N LEU A 79 1.62 -4.80 -0.42
CA LEU A 79 1.94 -3.92 -1.54
C LEU A 79 1.96 -4.65 -2.88
N ARG A 80 2.46 -5.90 -2.90
CA ARG A 80 2.40 -6.76 -4.09
C ARG A 80 0.96 -7.01 -4.51
N PHE A 81 0.11 -7.41 -3.57
CA PHE A 81 -1.31 -7.65 -3.82
C PHE A 81 -2.01 -6.38 -4.32
N LEU A 82 -1.76 -5.23 -3.69
CA LEU A 82 -2.34 -3.96 -4.10
C LEU A 82 -1.99 -3.63 -5.55
N LEU A 83 -0.71 -3.75 -5.92
CA LEU A 83 -0.23 -3.45 -7.25
C LEU A 83 -0.75 -4.43 -8.31
N ASP A 84 -0.79 -5.72 -8.00
CA ASP A 84 -1.28 -6.78 -8.88
C ASP A 84 -2.81 -6.69 -9.12
N ALA A 85 -3.58 -6.41 -8.06
CA ALA A 85 -5.03 -6.32 -8.13
C ALA A 85 -5.55 -5.07 -8.85
N CYS A 86 -4.77 -3.99 -8.85
CA CYS A 86 -5.18 -2.71 -9.43
C CYS A 86 -4.70 -2.55 -10.87
N ARG A 87 -5.55 -1.95 -11.71
CA ARG A 87 -5.23 -1.64 -13.12
C ARG A 87 -5.04 -0.14 -13.28
N PHE A 88 -3.80 0.34 -13.18
CA PHE A 88 -3.49 1.76 -13.22
C PHE A 88 -3.41 2.31 -14.64
N GLU A 89 -3.72 3.58 -14.83
CA GLU A 89 -3.46 4.27 -16.11
C GLU A 89 -2.11 4.99 -16.08
N LEU A 90 -1.72 5.50 -14.92
CA LEU A 90 -0.56 6.36 -14.71
C LEU A 90 0.28 5.88 -13.52
N LEU A 91 1.56 6.25 -13.49
CA LEU A 91 2.44 5.96 -12.34
C LEU A 91 1.99 6.75 -11.10
N GLU A 92 1.41 7.92 -11.32
CA GLU A 92 0.80 8.81 -10.34
C GLU A 92 -0.29 8.08 -9.57
N SER A 93 -1.19 7.37 -10.27
CA SER A 93 -2.25 6.60 -9.64
C SER A 93 -1.70 5.44 -8.80
N ALA A 94 -0.70 4.73 -9.31
CA ALA A 94 -0.05 3.65 -8.56
C ALA A 94 0.65 4.17 -7.30
N ALA A 95 1.41 5.26 -7.43
CA ALA A 95 2.14 5.89 -6.34
C ALA A 95 1.18 6.43 -5.26
N GLU A 96 0.10 7.09 -5.66
CA GLU A 96 -0.90 7.63 -4.73
C GLU A 96 -1.65 6.51 -4.00
N ALA A 97 -2.08 5.46 -4.70
CA ALA A 97 -2.73 4.30 -4.07
C ALA A 97 -1.84 3.65 -3.00
N VAL A 98 -0.54 3.49 -3.31
CA VAL A 98 0.44 2.96 -2.35
C VAL A 98 0.63 3.90 -1.17
N CYS A 99 0.81 5.21 -1.39
CA CYS A 99 0.92 6.19 -0.30
C CYS A 99 -0.29 6.14 0.63
N ARG A 100 -1.50 6.14 0.07
CA ARG A 100 -2.74 6.12 0.83
C ARG A 100 -2.93 4.81 1.58
N TYR A 101 -2.50 3.69 1.03
CA TYR A 101 -2.50 2.41 1.74
C TYR A 101 -1.53 2.42 2.92
N LEU A 102 -0.28 2.84 2.70
CA LEU A 102 0.76 2.90 3.74
C LEU A 102 0.35 3.80 4.91
N LEU A 103 -0.19 4.98 4.61
CA LEU A 103 -0.54 5.98 5.62
C LEU A 103 -1.91 5.74 6.27
N ALA A 104 -2.59 4.65 5.92
CA ALA A 104 -3.84 4.29 6.56
C ALA A 104 -3.61 4.03 8.06
N PRO A 105 -4.50 4.50 8.95
CA PRO A 105 -4.34 4.27 10.38
C PRO A 105 -4.32 2.78 10.73
N PRO A 106 -3.51 2.35 11.72
CA PRO A 106 -3.49 0.96 12.17
C PRO A 106 -4.85 0.54 12.73
N THR A 107 -5.10 -0.77 12.75
CA THR A 107 -6.31 -1.36 13.35
C THR A 107 -5.93 -2.47 14.30
N ASP A 108 -6.82 -2.86 15.21
CA ASP A 108 -6.55 -3.96 16.14
C ASP A 108 -6.22 -5.29 15.42
N ALA A 109 -6.82 -5.53 14.26
CA ALA A 109 -6.59 -6.73 13.44
C ALA A 109 -5.32 -6.64 12.57
N ALA A 110 -4.76 -5.45 12.39
CA ALA A 110 -3.55 -5.19 11.62
C ALA A 110 -2.73 -4.09 12.30
N PRO A 111 -2.16 -4.36 13.49
CA PRO A 111 -1.44 -3.36 14.25
C PRO A 111 -0.08 -3.09 13.62
N HIS A 112 0.31 -1.82 13.60
CA HIS A 112 1.64 -1.35 13.22
C HIS A 112 1.89 0.02 13.84
N ALA A 113 3.16 0.45 13.85
CA ALA A 113 3.53 1.81 14.23
C ALA A 113 2.78 2.85 13.40
N HIS A 114 2.43 3.98 14.01
CA HIS A 114 1.90 5.11 13.27
C HIS A 114 2.97 5.64 12.31
N LEU A 115 2.62 5.70 11.02
CA LEU A 115 3.45 6.34 10.00
C LEU A 115 3.07 7.81 9.89
N HIS A 116 4.07 8.68 10.02
CA HIS A 116 3.87 10.12 9.91
C HIS A 116 3.97 10.60 8.46
N ALA A 117 4.76 9.89 7.66
CA ALA A 117 4.92 10.16 6.24
C ALA A 117 5.39 8.90 5.50
N ALA A 118 5.25 8.95 4.18
CA ALA A 118 5.76 7.94 3.27
C ALA A 118 6.34 8.62 2.03
N THR A 119 7.49 8.12 1.58
CA THR A 119 8.02 8.41 0.23
C THR A 119 7.90 7.15 -0.60
N VAL A 120 7.30 7.27 -1.77
CA VAL A 120 7.06 6.15 -2.69
C VAL A 120 7.69 6.50 -4.03
N ARG A 121 8.53 5.60 -4.54
CA ARG A 121 9.06 5.66 -5.91
C ARG A 121 8.55 4.48 -6.71
N VAL A 122 7.86 4.77 -7.80
CA VAL A 122 7.41 3.78 -8.78
C VAL A 122 8.27 3.92 -10.03
N THR A 123 8.92 2.84 -10.44
CA THR A 123 9.78 2.78 -11.62
C THR A 123 9.18 1.81 -12.63
N LYS A 124 9.12 2.20 -13.90
CA LYS A 124 8.60 1.35 -14.98
C LYS A 124 9.74 0.99 -15.95
N PRO A 125 10.55 -0.04 -15.64
CA PRO A 125 11.80 -0.36 -16.35
C PRO A 125 11.63 -0.58 -17.85
N GLU A 126 10.48 -1.09 -18.29
CA GLU A 126 10.26 -1.49 -19.69
C GLU A 126 9.49 -0.47 -20.54
N ALA A 127 9.13 0.70 -19.97
CA ALA A 127 8.25 1.67 -20.64
C ALA A 127 8.78 2.17 -21.99
N LEU A 128 10.09 2.44 -22.08
CA LEU A 128 10.71 3.11 -23.23
C LEU A 128 11.69 2.20 -23.98
N THR A 129 11.46 0.87 -23.95
CA THR A 129 12.21 -0.11 -24.76
C THR A 129 13.74 0.07 -24.65
N GLY A 130 14.23 0.29 -23.43
CA GLY A 130 15.65 0.45 -23.13
C GLY A 130 16.25 1.83 -23.42
N TRP A 131 15.50 2.78 -23.98
CA TRP A 131 16.00 4.15 -24.22
C TRP A 131 16.19 4.94 -22.94
N ALA A 132 15.27 4.75 -21.99
CA ALA A 132 15.31 5.31 -20.65
C ALA A 132 14.40 4.51 -19.72
N ILE A 133 14.59 4.69 -18.41
CA ILE A 133 13.77 4.08 -17.37
C ILE A 133 13.02 5.21 -16.65
N PRO A 134 11.73 5.43 -16.94
CA PRO A 134 10.95 6.43 -16.22
C PRO A 134 10.67 5.97 -14.79
N SER A 135 10.65 6.94 -13.88
CA SER A 135 10.21 6.75 -12.50
C SER A 135 9.52 8.01 -11.99
N LEU A 136 8.58 7.83 -11.07
CA LEU A 136 7.93 8.90 -10.32
C LEU A 136 8.20 8.68 -8.83
N GLN A 137 8.60 9.73 -8.13
CA GLN A 137 8.71 9.74 -6.68
C GLN A 137 7.75 10.76 -6.09
N VAL A 138 6.98 10.34 -5.09
CA VAL A 138 6.06 11.19 -4.34
C VAL A 138 6.36 11.09 -2.84
N HIS A 139 6.06 12.16 -2.11
CA HIS A 139 6.08 12.20 -0.65
C HIS A 139 4.73 12.68 -0.15
N ARG A 140 4.22 12.04 0.90
CA ARG A 140 2.96 12.38 1.57
C ARG A 140 3.10 12.24 3.07
N THR A 141 2.40 13.07 3.83
CA THR A 141 2.25 12.95 5.27
C THR A 141 0.91 12.31 5.62
N SER A 142 0.81 11.72 6.81
CA SER A 142 -0.45 11.17 7.31
C SER A 142 -1.50 12.25 7.58
N GLU A 143 -1.07 13.49 7.82
CA GLU A 143 -1.95 14.65 8.02
C GLU A 143 -2.70 15.05 6.73
N GLU A 144 -2.13 14.79 5.56
CA GLU A 144 -2.79 14.99 4.27
C GLU A 144 -3.88 13.93 4.00
N MET A 145 -3.89 12.83 4.77
CA MET A 145 -4.72 11.67 4.49
C MET A 145 -6.07 11.72 5.21
N VAL A 146 -7.09 12.14 4.47
CA VAL A 146 -8.48 12.02 4.90
C VAL A 146 -9.07 10.73 4.34
N TYR A 147 -9.56 9.86 5.22
CA TYR A 147 -10.22 8.60 4.89
C TYR A 147 -11.70 8.66 5.26
N ARG A 148 -12.55 8.10 4.42
CA ARG A 148 -13.97 7.91 4.73
C ARG A 148 -14.19 6.51 5.31
N THR A 149 -15.04 6.41 6.32
CA THR A 149 -15.48 5.13 6.89
C THR A 149 -16.99 4.99 6.69
N GLU A 150 -17.41 3.86 6.17
CA GLU A 150 -18.82 3.52 5.97
C GLU A 150 -19.23 2.35 6.86
N ALA A 151 -20.35 2.49 7.55
CA ALA A 151 -20.97 1.38 8.27
C ALA A 151 -21.71 0.46 7.29
N LYS A 152 -21.50 -0.85 7.41
CA LYS A 152 -22.16 -1.90 6.62
C LYS A 152 -22.72 -2.97 7.56
N ALA A 153 -23.60 -3.83 7.04
CA ALA A 153 -24.19 -4.92 7.83
C ALA A 153 -23.15 -5.89 8.43
N PHE A 154 -21.98 -6.01 7.80
CA PHE A 154 -20.90 -6.89 8.25
C PHE A 154 -19.85 -6.18 9.14
N GLY A 155 -19.94 -4.86 9.35
CA GLY A 155 -18.94 -4.09 10.08
C GLY A 155 -18.70 -2.73 9.42
N HIS A 156 -17.45 -2.42 9.10
CA HIS A 156 -17.07 -1.13 8.51
C HIS A 156 -16.23 -1.31 7.24
N VAL A 157 -16.27 -0.29 6.38
CA VAL A 157 -15.41 -0.18 5.20
C VAL A 157 -14.66 1.13 5.30
N ASP A 158 -13.33 1.06 5.35
CA ASP A 158 -12.48 2.24 5.20
C ASP A 158 -12.19 2.40 3.70
N VAL A 159 -12.61 3.52 3.12
CA VAL A 159 -12.31 3.88 1.74
C VAL A 159 -10.88 4.44 1.71
N ILE A 160 -9.93 3.58 1.31
CA ILE A 160 -8.52 3.93 1.28
C ILE A 160 -8.25 4.85 0.09
N HIS A 161 -8.67 4.46 -1.11
CA HIS A 161 -8.54 5.26 -2.33
C HIS A 161 -9.56 4.85 -3.38
N GLU A 162 -10.06 5.81 -4.15
CA GLU A 162 -10.89 5.59 -5.34
C GLU A 162 -10.26 6.33 -6.49
N GLY A 163 -9.80 5.58 -7.49
CA GLY A 163 -9.35 6.10 -8.77
C GLY A 163 -10.45 6.05 -9.82
N ALA A 164 -10.14 6.47 -11.05
CA ALA A 164 -11.10 6.48 -12.14
C ALA A 164 -11.62 5.06 -12.50
N THR A 165 -10.77 4.05 -12.36
CA THR A 165 -11.03 2.68 -12.84
C THR A 165 -10.85 1.60 -11.77
N TYR A 166 -10.51 1.97 -10.54
CA TYR A 166 -10.23 1.04 -9.45
C TYR A 166 -10.56 1.67 -8.09
N GLY A 167 -10.79 0.81 -7.10
CA GLY A 167 -11.00 1.22 -5.71
C GLY A 167 -10.22 0.31 -4.77
N VAL A 168 -9.69 0.91 -3.70
CA VAL A 168 -8.94 0.25 -2.65
C VAL A 168 -9.71 0.45 -1.35
N TYR A 169 -10.14 -0.65 -0.75
CA TYR A 169 -10.99 -0.64 0.43
C TYR A 169 -10.41 -1.56 1.49
N ARG A 170 -10.51 -1.16 2.76
CA ARG A 170 -10.20 -2.02 3.90
C ARG A 170 -11.49 -2.40 4.61
N LEU A 171 -11.83 -3.68 4.53
CA LEU A 171 -13.04 -4.22 5.14
C LEU A 171 -12.73 -4.67 6.57
N ARG A 172 -13.40 -4.05 7.55
CA ARG A 172 -13.32 -4.40 8.97
C ARG A 172 -14.55 -5.20 9.35
N VAL A 173 -14.43 -6.52 9.23
CA VAL A 173 -15.54 -7.47 9.47
C VAL A 173 -15.69 -7.72 10.96
N ALA A 174 -16.90 -7.53 11.49
CA ALA A 174 -17.20 -7.78 12.90
C ALA A 174 -17.25 -9.30 13.20
N PRO A 175 -16.95 -9.72 14.44
CA PRO A 175 -17.00 -11.13 14.83
C PRO A 175 -18.34 -11.78 14.47
N GLY A 176 -18.27 -12.97 13.85
CA GLY A 176 -19.45 -13.73 13.42
C GLY A 176 -20.21 -13.15 12.22
N ARG A 177 -19.73 -12.08 11.59
CA ARG A 177 -20.30 -11.54 10.35
C ARG A 177 -19.53 -12.03 9.14
N GLY A 178 -20.23 -12.09 8.00
CA GLY A 178 -19.66 -12.42 6.69
C GLY A 178 -19.86 -11.29 5.70
N ILE A 179 -18.93 -11.17 4.74
CA ILE A 179 -19.05 -10.22 3.64
C ILE A 179 -20.12 -10.79 2.69
N PRO A 180 -21.19 -10.04 2.36
CA PRO A 180 -22.16 -10.49 1.38
C PRO A 180 -21.50 -10.58 0.00
N PRO A 181 -22.01 -11.42 -0.91
CA PRO A 181 -21.58 -11.40 -2.30
C PRO A 181 -21.64 -9.97 -2.87
N ARG A 182 -20.64 -9.55 -3.64
CA ARG A 182 -20.66 -8.26 -4.33
C ARG A 182 -21.91 -8.18 -5.20
N ALA A 183 -22.69 -7.12 -4.99
CA ALA A 183 -23.90 -6.80 -5.75
C ALA A 183 -23.71 -5.55 -6.64
N ASP A 184 -22.58 -4.86 -6.46
CA ASP A 184 -22.09 -3.75 -7.25
C ASP A 184 -21.57 -4.27 -8.59
N GLY A 185 -22.09 -3.73 -9.70
CA GLY A 185 -21.82 -4.17 -11.08
C GLY A 185 -20.38 -4.02 -11.60
N HIS A 186 -19.39 -4.04 -10.71
CA HIS A 186 -17.98 -4.22 -11.02
C HIS A 186 -17.70 -5.71 -11.29
N THR A 187 -17.14 -5.99 -12.46
CA THR A 187 -16.99 -7.37 -12.97
C THR A 187 -15.87 -8.16 -12.29
N GLU A 188 -14.90 -7.49 -11.65
CA GLU A 188 -13.72 -8.10 -11.06
C GLU A 188 -13.36 -7.43 -9.73
N GLY A 189 -12.93 -8.23 -8.75
CA GLY A 189 -12.37 -7.74 -7.50
C GLY A 189 -11.55 -8.82 -6.82
N MET A 190 -10.46 -8.42 -6.19
CA MET A 190 -9.58 -9.32 -5.44
C MET A 190 -9.61 -8.95 -3.96
N GLU A 191 -9.36 -9.93 -3.09
CA GLU A 191 -9.36 -9.73 -1.64
C GLU A 191 -8.13 -10.38 -1.01
N LEU A 192 -7.53 -9.68 -0.04
CA LEU A 192 -6.43 -10.18 0.77
C LEU A 192 -6.85 -10.15 2.24
N VAL A 193 -6.71 -11.28 2.93
CA VAL A 193 -6.97 -11.37 4.37
C VAL A 193 -5.75 -10.84 5.13
N LEU A 194 -5.97 -9.81 5.94
CA LEU A 194 -4.92 -9.17 6.73
C LEU A 194 -4.87 -9.69 8.17
N GLY A 195 -6.03 -9.92 8.78
CA GLY A 195 -6.16 -10.29 10.19
C GLY A 195 -6.42 -11.78 10.41
N ALA A 196 -6.11 -12.26 11.61
CA ALA A 196 -6.40 -13.64 12.03
C ALA A 196 -7.90 -13.85 12.29
N GLY A 197 -8.32 -15.13 12.35
CA GLY A 197 -9.69 -15.51 12.72
C GLY A 197 -10.72 -15.36 11.59
N MET A 198 -10.28 -14.98 10.39
CA MET A 198 -11.12 -14.95 9.19
C MET A 198 -11.29 -16.36 8.63
N LEU A 199 -12.48 -16.64 8.10
CA LEU A 199 -12.81 -17.89 7.43
C LEU A 199 -13.15 -17.61 5.97
N LEU A 200 -12.60 -18.40 5.05
CA LEU A 200 -13.00 -18.46 3.65
C LEU A 200 -13.79 -19.74 3.43
N GLN A 201 -15.07 -19.61 3.09
CA GLN A 201 -15.98 -20.75 2.90
C GLN A 201 -15.97 -21.73 4.10
N GLY A 202 -15.89 -21.17 5.32
CA GLY A 202 -15.87 -21.93 6.57
C GLY A 202 -14.51 -22.52 6.96
N GLN A 203 -13.46 -22.34 6.14
CA GLN A 203 -12.10 -22.79 6.45
C GLN A 203 -11.24 -21.61 6.95
N PRO A 204 -10.38 -21.81 7.97
CA PRO A 204 -9.44 -20.78 8.40
C PRO A 204 -8.55 -20.29 7.25
N VAL A 205 -8.36 -18.98 7.18
CA VAL A 205 -7.41 -18.36 6.25
C VAL A 205 -6.13 -18.04 7.02
N GLY A 206 -5.02 -18.71 6.67
CA GLY A 206 -3.73 -18.56 7.32
C GLY A 206 -2.64 -19.35 6.62
#